data_AF-A0A8J2LZD4-F1
#
_entry.id   AF-A0A8J2LZD4-F1
#
_cell.length_a   1.000
_cell.length_b   1.000
_cell.length_c   1.000
_cell.angle_alpha   90.00
_cell.angle_beta   90.00
_cell.angle_gamma   90.00
#
_symmetry.space_group_name_H-M   'P 1'
#
loop_
_entity.id
_entity.type
_entity.pdbx_description
1 polymer ?
#
loop_
_entity_poly.entity_id
_entity_poly.type
_entity_poly.pdbx_seq_one_letter_code
_entity_poly.pdbx_strand_id
1 'polypeptide(L)'
;MEHDWMHCVNRLLKAWTGYQLGVQMLSGGPETYQKAEWFAEVLADHVFNSQNQRVCNLTEWIGDILDNEFNLILEDNSIEWLASSLLKCHLWLRKCEKADLENFLSHLPSESAVQTAATESQAVLDNSDEECSDYEEPKHEIQKEQAKKPSRRCMETDEDGWTTVVRR
;
A
#
# COMPACT_ATOMS: atom_id res chain seq x y z
N MET A 1 -24.97 -3.61 -17.24
CA MET A 1 -23.97 -2.63 -17.71
C MET A 1 -23.44 -1.78 -16.58
N GLU A 2 -24.26 -0.96 -15.91
CA GLU A 2 -23.79 -0.11 -14.80
C GLU A 2 -23.28 -0.94 -13.60
N HIS A 3 -24.03 -1.95 -13.17
CA HIS A 3 -23.58 -2.89 -12.13
C HIS A 3 -22.29 -3.64 -12.51
N ASP A 4 -22.17 -4.06 -13.78
CA ASP A 4 -20.98 -4.76 -14.28
C ASP A 4 -19.77 -3.83 -14.29
N TRP A 5 -19.97 -2.55 -14.63
CA TRP A 5 -18.92 -1.54 -14.62
C TRP A 5 -18.43 -1.25 -13.20
N MET A 6 -19.36 -1.00 -12.27
CA MET A 6 -19.02 -0.78 -10.87
C MET A 6 -18.29 -1.98 -10.26
N HIS A 7 -18.65 -3.21 -10.64
CA HIS A 7 -17.92 -4.40 -10.23
C HIS A 7 -16.46 -4.38 -10.73
N CYS A 8 -16.22 -3.98 -11.98
CA CYS A 8 -14.87 -3.89 -12.54
C CYS A 8 -14.00 -2.87 -11.78
N VAL A 9 -14.56 -1.67 -11.54
CA VAL A 9 -13.86 -0.60 -10.81
C VAL A 9 -13.47 -1.07 -9.41
N ASN A 10 -14.40 -1.64 -8.66
CA ASN A 10 -14.14 -2.16 -7.32
C ASN A 10 -13.09 -3.28 -7.33
N ARG A 11 -13.14 -4.21 -8.29
CA ARG A 11 -12.16 -5.29 -8.39
C ARG A 11 -10.75 -4.77 -8.69
N LEU A 12 -10.63 -3.74 -9.53
CA LEU A 12 -9.35 -3.11 -9.84
C LEU A 12 -8.79 -2.34 -8.63
N LEU A 13 -9.62 -1.57 -7.92
CA LEU A 13 -9.19 -0.87 -6.71
C LEU A 13 -8.75 -1.84 -5.61
N LYS A 14 -9.46 -2.96 -5.44
CA LYS A 14 -9.08 -4.03 -4.48
C LYS A 14 -7.79 -4.75 -4.84
N ALA A 15 -7.46 -4.82 -6.13
CA ALA A 15 -6.22 -5.41 -6.63
C ALA A 15 -5.02 -4.44 -6.53
N TRP A 16 -5.27 -3.16 -6.26
CA TRP A 16 -4.26 -2.12 -6.25
C TRP A 16 -3.59 -1.97 -4.88
N THR A 17 -2.45 -2.66 -4.70
CA THR A 17 -1.78 -2.78 -3.39
C THR A 17 -1.42 -1.45 -2.74
N GLY A 18 -0.84 -0.49 -3.47
CA GLY A 18 -0.45 0.80 -2.91
C GLY A 18 -1.64 1.59 -2.36
N TYR A 19 -2.76 1.57 -3.08
CA TYR A 19 -4.00 2.20 -2.63
C TYR A 19 -4.62 1.45 -1.44
N GLN A 20 -4.69 0.12 -1.46
CA GLN A 20 -5.22 -0.66 -0.33
C GLN A 20 -4.41 -0.44 0.94
N LEU A 21 -3.08 -0.36 0.84
CA LEU A 21 -2.21 -0.01 1.96
C LEU A 21 -2.52 1.40 2.48
N GLY A 22 -2.65 2.41 1.60
CA GLY A 22 -3.02 3.77 2.02
C GLY A 22 -4.39 3.84 2.72
N VAL A 23 -5.38 3.08 2.24
CA VAL A 23 -6.69 2.97 2.89
C VAL A 23 -6.57 2.31 4.27
N GLN A 24 -5.80 1.23 4.38
CA GLN A 24 -5.56 0.53 5.65
C GLN A 24 -4.83 1.42 6.67
N MET A 25 -3.92 2.28 6.20
CA MET A 25 -3.17 3.23 7.02
C MET A 25 -3.93 4.54 7.31
N LEU A 26 -5.20 4.62 6.93
CA LEU A 26 -6.04 5.81 7.12
C LEU A 26 -5.40 7.09 6.54
N SER A 27 -4.73 6.98 5.38
CA SER A 27 -3.99 8.11 4.79
C SER A 27 -4.89 9.33 4.51
N GLY A 28 -6.18 9.13 4.22
CA GLY A 28 -7.17 10.20 4.05
C GLY A 28 -7.79 10.76 5.34
N GLY A 29 -7.28 10.35 6.51
CA GLY A 29 -7.77 10.72 7.83
C GLY A 29 -8.90 9.85 8.36
N PRO A 30 -9.68 10.32 9.35
CA PRO A 30 -10.78 9.57 9.96
C PRO A 30 -11.86 9.11 8.97
N GLU A 31 -12.00 9.83 7.86
CA GLU A 31 -13.00 9.58 6.83
C GLU A 31 -12.47 8.75 5.65
N THR A 32 -11.29 8.12 5.79
CA THR A 32 -10.62 7.38 4.70
C THR A 32 -11.53 6.34 4.05
N TYR A 33 -12.33 5.61 4.84
CA TYR A 33 -13.23 4.59 4.30
C TYR A 33 -14.40 5.20 3.51
N GLN A 34 -15.02 6.29 3.99
CA GLN A 34 -16.06 6.98 3.22
C GLN A 34 -15.49 7.59 1.94
N LYS A 35 -14.28 8.17 2.01
CA LYS A 35 -13.57 8.66 0.84
C LYS A 35 -13.26 7.55 -0.16
N ALA A 36 -12.91 6.35 0.30
CA ALA A 36 -12.65 5.21 -0.58
C ALA A 36 -13.91 4.76 -1.34
N GLU A 37 -15.07 4.72 -0.67
CA GLU A 37 -16.37 4.44 -1.31
C GLU A 37 -16.72 5.53 -2.32
N TRP A 38 -16.64 6.80 -1.92
CA TRP A 38 -16.87 7.95 -2.79
C TRP A 38 -15.94 7.95 -4.01
N PHE A 39 -14.65 7.64 -3.81
CA PHE A 39 -13.68 7.61 -4.90
C PHE A 39 -14.04 6.54 -5.93
N ALA A 40 -14.49 5.35 -5.50
CA ALA A 40 -14.93 4.31 -6.42
C ALA A 40 -16.12 4.78 -7.29
N GLU A 41 -17.08 5.48 -6.70
CA GLU A 41 -18.24 6.04 -7.42
C GLU A 41 -17.81 7.12 -8.43
N VAL A 42 -17.05 8.13 -7.98
CA VAL A 42 -16.61 9.23 -8.85
C VAL A 42 -15.67 8.74 -9.95
N LEU A 43 -14.79 7.77 -9.66
CA LEU A 43 -13.93 7.14 -10.66
C LEU A 43 -14.75 6.40 -11.72
N ALA A 44 -15.77 5.64 -11.29
CA ALA A 44 -16.66 4.94 -12.19
C ALA A 44 -17.39 5.92 -13.11
N ASP A 45 -17.97 6.99 -12.55
CA ASP A 45 -18.69 8.03 -13.29
C ASP A 45 -17.79 8.81 -14.24
N HIS A 46 -16.59 9.18 -13.78
CA HIS A 46 -15.65 9.96 -14.56
C HIS A 46 -15.21 9.19 -15.82
N VAL A 47 -14.88 7.91 -15.68
CA VAL A 47 -14.51 7.07 -16.83
C VAL A 47 -15.71 6.75 -17.72
N PHE A 48 -16.89 6.55 -17.14
CA PHE A 48 -18.10 6.22 -17.92
C PHE A 48 -18.57 7.38 -18.80
N ASN A 49 -18.47 8.61 -18.30
CA ASN A 49 -18.93 9.81 -19.00
C ASN A 49 -17.89 10.39 -19.97
N SER A 50 -16.61 10.03 -19.81
CA SER A 50 -15.54 10.60 -20.63
C SER A 50 -15.38 9.87 -21.96
N GLN A 51 -15.64 10.59 -23.06
CA GLN A 51 -15.38 10.09 -24.40
C GLN A 51 -13.90 10.27 -24.76
N ASN A 52 -13.24 9.21 -25.24
CA ASN A 52 -11.83 9.23 -25.66
C ASN A 52 -10.85 9.70 -24.58
N GLN A 53 -11.13 9.36 -23.32
CA GLN A 53 -10.20 9.54 -22.19
C GLN A 53 -8.85 8.90 -22.54
N ARG A 54 -7.77 9.69 -22.46
CA ARG A 54 -6.39 9.17 -22.59
C ARG A 54 -5.90 8.66 -21.24
N VAL A 55 -5.03 7.65 -21.28
CA VAL A 55 -4.41 7.08 -20.07
C VAL A 55 -3.73 8.18 -19.25
N CYS A 56 -2.88 9.01 -19.87
CA CYS A 56 -2.16 10.09 -19.19
C CYS A 56 -3.09 11.04 -18.41
N ASN A 57 -4.19 11.46 -19.03
CA ASN A 57 -5.15 12.38 -18.40
C ASN A 57 -5.86 11.73 -17.21
N LEU A 58 -6.23 10.45 -17.34
CA LEU A 58 -6.84 9.71 -16.24
C LEU A 58 -5.83 9.44 -15.12
N THR A 59 -4.57 9.16 -15.45
CA THR A 59 -3.49 8.99 -14.47
C THR A 59 -3.29 10.26 -13.65
N GLU A 60 -3.17 11.42 -14.31
CA GLU A 60 -3.04 12.72 -13.64
C GLU A 60 -4.25 12.99 -12.74
N TRP A 61 -5.46 12.78 -13.26
CA TRP A 61 -6.70 12.99 -12.50
C TRP A 61 -6.82 12.07 -11.27
N ILE A 62 -6.44 10.80 -11.39
CA ILE A 62 -6.40 9.87 -10.25
C ILE A 62 -5.34 10.33 -9.24
N GLY A 63 -4.15 10.71 -9.72
CA GLY A 63 -3.06 11.22 -8.88
C GLY A 63 -3.47 12.45 -8.07
N ASP A 64 -4.14 13.41 -8.71
CA ASP A 64 -4.64 14.61 -8.04
C ASP A 64 -5.64 14.26 -6.92
N ILE A 65 -6.53 13.28 -7.13
CA ILE A 65 -7.46 12.85 -6.09
C ILE A 65 -6.72 12.17 -4.94
N LEU A 66 -5.76 11.28 -5.24
CA LEU A 66 -4.99 10.60 -4.19
C LEU A 66 -4.19 11.57 -3.34
N ASP A 67 -3.58 12.58 -3.95
CA ASP A 67 -2.83 13.60 -3.23
C ASP A 67 -3.76 14.47 -2.36
N ASN A 68 -4.83 15.03 -2.95
CA ASN A 68 -5.70 15.96 -2.24
C ASN A 68 -6.61 15.30 -1.19
N GLU A 69 -7.15 14.11 -1.47
CA GLU A 69 -8.16 13.48 -0.61
C GLU A 69 -7.56 12.43 0.32
N PHE A 70 -6.49 11.77 -0.10
CA PHE A 70 -5.87 10.67 0.63
C PHE A 70 -4.46 10.99 1.15
N ASN A 71 -3.90 12.17 0.85
CA ASN A 71 -2.51 12.50 1.17
C ASN A 71 -1.55 11.38 0.73
N LEU A 72 -1.81 10.81 -0.46
CA LEU A 72 -1.16 9.62 -0.97
C LEU A 72 -0.50 9.91 -2.32
N ILE A 73 0.81 9.72 -2.37
CA ILE A 73 1.61 9.85 -3.59
C ILE A 73 2.19 8.46 -3.91
N LEU A 74 1.93 7.96 -5.13
CA LEU A 74 2.40 6.66 -5.61
C LEU A 74 3.31 6.85 -6.83
N GLU A 75 4.61 6.61 -6.64
CA GLU A 75 5.65 6.81 -7.68
C GLU A 75 6.04 5.52 -8.42
N ASP A 76 5.31 4.43 -8.22
CA ASP A 76 5.60 3.09 -8.75
C ASP A 76 4.93 2.80 -10.11
N ASN A 77 4.40 3.83 -10.78
CA ASN A 77 3.60 3.73 -12.01
C ASN A 77 2.29 2.91 -11.86
N SER A 78 1.88 2.57 -10.65
CA SER A 78 0.67 1.77 -10.43
C SER A 78 -0.61 2.52 -10.78
N ILE A 79 -0.60 3.87 -10.70
CA ILE A 79 -1.70 4.73 -11.17
C ILE A 79 -1.91 4.55 -12.68
N GLU A 80 -0.83 4.52 -13.47
CA GLU A 80 -0.91 4.33 -14.93
C GLU A 80 -1.45 2.94 -15.29
N TRP A 81 -1.03 1.92 -14.55
CA TRP A 81 -1.58 0.57 -14.67
C TRP A 81 -3.09 0.55 -14.39
N LEU A 82 -3.54 1.22 -13.33
CA LEU A 82 -4.96 1.30 -13.01
C LEU A 82 -5.74 2.02 -14.11
N ALA A 83 -5.28 3.20 -14.53
CA ALA A 83 -5.91 4.00 -15.58
C ALA A 83 -6.05 3.21 -16.88
N SER A 84 -4.98 2.55 -17.33
CA SER A 84 -4.98 1.69 -18.51
C SER A 84 -5.96 0.52 -18.39
N SER A 85 -6.00 -0.12 -17.22
CA SER A 85 -6.88 -1.26 -16.94
C SER A 85 -8.35 -0.87 -16.92
N LEU A 86 -8.69 0.30 -16.34
CA LEU A 86 -10.05 0.85 -16.34
C LEU A 86 -10.56 1.11 -17.75
N LEU A 87 -9.76 1.79 -18.58
CA LEU A 87 -10.12 2.08 -19.98
C LEU A 87 -10.29 0.80 -20.81
N LYS A 88 -9.45 -0.21 -20.56
CA LYS A 88 -9.56 -1.53 -21.19
C LYS A 88 -10.86 -2.25 -20.80
N CYS A 89 -11.18 -2.27 -19.50
CA CYS A 89 -12.43 -2.86 -19.00
C CYS A 89 -13.66 -2.14 -19.56
N HIS A 90 -13.62 -0.80 -19.59
CA HIS A 90 -14.69 0.00 -20.17
C HIS A 90 -14.90 -0.31 -21.67
N LEU A 91 -13.82 -0.46 -22.43
CA LEU A 91 -13.87 -0.84 -23.85
C LEU A 91 -14.50 -2.23 -24.05
N TRP A 92 -14.10 -3.23 -23.27
CA TRP A 92 -14.66 -4.58 -23.35
C TRP A 92 -16.14 -4.62 -23.03
N LEU A 93 -16.58 -3.89 -22.00
CA LEU A 93 -18.00 -3.76 -21.66
C LEU A 93 -18.80 -3.11 -22.80
N ARG A 94 -18.26 -2.07 -23.44
CA ARG A 94 -18.91 -1.42 -24.60
C ARG A 94 -18.99 -2.32 -25.83
N LYS A 95 -18.02 -3.21 -26.03
CA LYS A 95 -18.00 -4.17 -27.14
C LYS A 95 -18.73 -5.49 -26.84
N CYS A 96 -19.27 -5.66 -25.63
CA CYS A 96 -19.84 -6.91 -25.14
C CYS A 96 -18.84 -8.09 -25.12
N GLU A 97 -17.54 -7.82 -25.00
CA GLU A 97 -16.45 -8.80 -24.93
C GLU A 97 -16.26 -9.31 -23.48
N LYS A 98 -17.30 -9.98 -22.94
CA LYS A 98 -17.33 -10.43 -21.53
C LYS A 98 -16.24 -11.45 -21.18
N ALA A 99 -15.89 -12.34 -22.11
CA ALA A 99 -14.91 -13.38 -21.87
C ALA A 99 -13.51 -12.81 -21.59
N ASP A 100 -13.10 -11.80 -22.36
CA ASP A 100 -11.80 -11.13 -22.17
C ASP A 100 -11.76 -10.36 -20.85
N LEU A 101 -12.88 -9.71 -20.49
CA LEU A 101 -13.03 -9.02 -19.23
C LEU A 101 -12.93 -9.98 -18.03
N GLU A 102 -13.69 -11.06 -18.04
CA GLU A 102 -13.68 -12.06 -16.96
C GLU A 102 -12.31 -12.72 -16.82
N ASN A 103 -11.68 -13.08 -17.94
CA ASN A 103 -10.33 -13.63 -17.96
C ASN A 103 -9.32 -12.62 -17.38
N PHE A 104 -9.42 -11.33 -17.72
CA PHE A 104 -8.55 -10.33 -17.13
C PHE A 104 -8.76 -10.18 -15.63
N LEU A 105 -10.02 -10.08 -15.18
CA LEU A 105 -10.36 -9.92 -13.76
C LEU A 105 -10.02 -11.16 -12.92
N SER A 106 -9.95 -12.35 -13.52
CA SER A 106 -9.55 -13.58 -12.80
C SER A 106 -8.05 -13.67 -12.55
N HIS A 107 -7.23 -12.93 -13.29
CA HIS A 107 -5.78 -12.87 -13.09
C HIS A 107 -5.36 -11.80 -12.10
N LEU A 108 -6.28 -10.93 -11.68
CA LEU A 108 -6.01 -9.96 -10.62
C LEU A 108 -5.79 -10.68 -9.28
N PRO A 109 -4.86 -10.18 -8.44
CA PRO A 109 -4.67 -10.73 -7.10
C PRO A 109 -5.99 -10.67 -6.31
N SER A 110 -6.20 -11.68 -5.46
CA SER A 110 -7.34 -11.66 -4.54
C SER A 110 -7.16 -10.58 -3.48
N GLU A 111 -8.27 -10.06 -2.97
CA GLU A 111 -8.27 -9.08 -1.88
C GLU A 111 -7.46 -9.57 -0.66
N SER A 112 -7.56 -10.86 -0.34
CA SER A 112 -6.76 -11.47 0.73
C SER A 112 -5.26 -11.44 0.44
N ALA A 113 -4.83 -11.68 -0.80
CA ALA A 113 -3.42 -11.65 -1.17
C ALA A 113 -2.85 -10.24 -1.07
N VAL A 114 -3.65 -9.23 -1.46
CA VAL A 114 -3.28 -7.81 -1.33
C VAL A 114 -3.18 -7.39 0.14
N GLN A 115 -4.15 -7.79 0.98
CA GLN A 115 -4.14 -7.52 2.42
C GLN A 115 -2.93 -8.15 3.14
N THR A 116 -2.56 -9.38 2.78
CA THR A 116 -1.36 -10.03 3.32
C THR A 116 -0.11 -9.22 2.95
N ALA A 117 0.05 -8.85 1.68
CA ALA A 117 1.20 -8.06 1.23
C ALA A 117 1.29 -6.68 1.91
N ALA A 118 0.14 -6.02 2.14
CA ALA A 118 0.06 -4.77 2.88
C ALA A 118 0.50 -4.94 4.35
N THR A 119 0.05 -6.01 5.01
CA THR A 119 0.39 -6.30 6.41
C THR A 119 1.88 -6.66 6.58
N GLU A 120 2.44 -7.46 5.68
CA GLU A 120 3.88 -7.79 5.67
C GLU A 120 4.75 -6.54 5.49
N SER A 121 4.29 -5.58 4.69
CA SER A 121 4.98 -4.30 4.49
C SER A 121 4.98 -3.42 5.74
N GLN A 122 3.97 -3.56 6.63
CA GLN A 122 3.92 -2.84 7.91
C GLN A 122 4.79 -3.49 8.99
N ALA A 123 4.84 -4.83 9.03
CA ALA A 123 5.53 -5.59 10.08
C ALA A 123 7.06 -5.38 10.11
N VAL A 124 7.67 -4.94 9.00
CA VAL A 124 9.10 -4.60 8.96
C VAL A 124 9.45 -3.30 9.69
N LEU A 125 8.49 -2.41 9.95
CA LEU A 125 8.72 -1.15 10.67
C LEU A 125 8.48 -1.28 12.18
N ASP A 126 7.69 -2.26 12.62
CA ASP A 126 7.26 -2.40 14.03
C ASP A 126 8.20 -3.28 14.88
N ASN A 127 9.25 -3.84 14.28
CA ASN A 127 10.19 -4.72 14.97
C ASN A 127 11.42 -3.98 15.55
N SER A 128 11.31 -2.67 15.78
CA SER A 128 12.42 -1.81 16.23
C SER A 128 12.14 -0.98 17.48
N ASP A 129 11.07 -1.21 18.23
CA ASP A 129 10.90 -0.53 19.52
C ASP A 129 10.02 -1.33 20.49
N GLU A 130 10.65 -2.21 21.27
CA GLU A 130 10.05 -2.81 22.48
C GLU A 130 11.04 -2.67 23.64
N GLU A 131 10.56 -1.97 24.69
CA GLU A 131 11.10 -1.73 26.03
C GLU A 131 12.23 -0.71 26.26
N CYS A 132 11.84 0.57 26.37
CA CYS A 132 12.49 1.53 27.29
C CYS A 132 11.45 2.10 28.27
N SER A 133 11.23 1.40 29.38
CA SER A 133 10.48 1.92 30.53
C SER A 133 10.73 1.04 31.76
N ASP A 134 11.81 1.31 32.49
CA ASP A 134 11.72 1.23 33.96
C ASP A 134 12.75 2.17 34.61
N TYR A 135 12.22 3.19 35.29
CA TYR A 135 12.98 4.07 36.17
C TYR A 135 12.91 3.48 37.59
N GLU A 136 13.98 2.89 38.08
CA GLU A 136 14.14 2.65 39.52
C GLU A 136 15.58 2.99 39.99
N GLU A 137 15.62 3.75 41.08
CA GLU A 137 16.76 4.41 41.71
C GLU A 137 17.63 3.41 42.52
N PRO A 138 18.95 3.61 42.68
CA PRO A 138 19.86 2.50 42.95
C PRO A 138 19.95 2.14 44.43
N LYS A 139 19.86 0.83 44.73
CA LYS A 139 20.38 0.26 45.97
C LYS A 139 21.53 -0.71 45.66
N HIS A 140 22.71 -0.25 46.04
CA HIS A 140 23.92 -1.04 46.17
C HIS A 140 23.68 -2.25 47.09
N GLU A 141 23.92 -3.46 46.59
CA GLU A 141 24.57 -4.49 47.38
C GLU A 141 25.24 -5.53 46.47
N ILE A 142 26.54 -5.69 46.69
CA ILE A 142 27.45 -6.56 45.95
C ILE A 142 27.22 -7.99 46.42
N GLN A 143 26.97 -8.94 45.50
CA GLN A 143 27.32 -10.33 45.70
C GLN A 143 27.54 -11.05 44.36
N LYS A 144 28.58 -11.88 44.35
CA LYS A 144 29.23 -12.49 43.19
C LYS A 144 28.39 -13.64 42.60
N GLU A 145 28.62 -13.86 41.30
CA GLU A 145 28.91 -15.15 40.64
C GLU A 145 28.05 -15.50 39.40
N GLN A 146 28.79 -15.77 38.30
CA GLN A 146 28.43 -16.47 37.05
C GLN A 146 27.76 -15.66 35.92
N ALA A 147 28.59 -14.86 35.25
CA ALA A 147 28.29 -14.21 33.98
C ALA A 147 28.21 -15.21 32.81
N LYS A 148 27.03 -15.41 32.23
CA LYS A 148 26.88 -15.84 30.82
C LYS A 148 27.08 -14.62 29.94
N LYS A 149 28.13 -14.62 29.12
CA LYS A 149 28.47 -13.51 28.21
C LYS A 149 27.38 -13.33 27.14
N PRO A 150 26.76 -12.14 26.99
CA PRO A 150 26.16 -11.77 25.72
C PRO A 150 27.28 -11.56 24.69
N SER A 151 27.17 -12.18 23.50
CA SER A 151 28.10 -11.92 22.39
C SER A 151 28.08 -10.43 22.09
N ARG A 152 29.18 -9.75 22.42
CA ARG A 152 29.36 -8.32 22.16
C ARG A 152 29.52 -8.16 20.65
N ARG A 153 28.47 -7.74 19.97
CA ARG A 153 28.58 -7.21 18.61
C ARG A 153 29.41 -5.92 18.71
N CYS A 154 30.57 -5.92 18.07
CA CYS A 154 31.44 -4.75 18.01
C CYS A 154 31.15 -4.01 16.71
N MET A 155 30.94 -2.70 16.81
CA MET A 155 30.80 -1.83 15.65
C MET A 155 32.16 -1.23 15.35
N GLU A 156 32.71 -1.54 14.18
CA GLU A 156 33.94 -0.93 13.69
C GLU A 156 33.57 -0.01 12.53
N THR A 157 34.06 1.23 12.58
CA THR A 157 33.90 2.20 11.49
C THR A 157 35.20 2.22 10.71
N ASP A 158 35.12 1.97 9.40
CA ASP A 158 36.27 2.01 8.51
C ASP A 158 36.69 3.46 8.19
N GLU A 159 37.83 3.60 7.50
CA GLU A 159 38.36 4.91 7.08
C GLU A 159 37.45 5.62 6.05
N ASP A 160 36.53 4.90 5.42
CA ASP A 160 35.54 5.41 4.48
C ASP A 160 34.22 5.81 5.19
N GLY A 161 34.16 5.69 6.52
CA GLY A 161 33.03 6.12 7.35
C GLY A 161 31.86 5.15 7.41
N TRP A 162 32.01 3.92 6.90
CA TRP A 162 30.99 2.88 7.00
C TRP A 162 31.18 2.05 8.26
N THR A 163 30.10 1.90 9.03
CA THR A 163 30.10 1.08 10.25
C THR A 163 29.64 -0.35 9.93
N THR A 164 30.52 -1.33 10.14
CA THR A 164 30.20 -2.75 9.97
C THR A 164 29.91 -3.41 11.32
N VAL A 165 28.81 -4.18 11.40
CA VAL A 165 28.44 -4.93 12.59
C VAL A 165 29.08 -6.32 12.55
N VAL A 166 30.15 -6.50 13.32
CA VAL A 166 30.86 -7.78 13.38
C VAL A 166 30.32 -8.63 14.54
N ARG A 167 29.90 -9.87 14.24
CA ARG A 167 29.58 -10.87 15.27
C ARG A 167 30.87 -11.55 15.71
N ARG A 168 31.13 -11.57 17.02
CA ARG A 168 32.28 -12.23 17.64
C ARG A 168 31.86 -13.48 18.39
#